data_AF-A0A2W2CVY6-F1
#
_entry.id   AF-A0A2W2CVY6-F1
#
_cell.length_a   1.000
_cell.length_b   1.000
_cell.length_c   1.000
_cell.angle_alpha   90.00
_cell.angle_beta   90.00
_cell.angle_gamma   90.00
#
_symmetry.space_group_name_H-M   'P 1'
#
loop_
_entity.id
_entity.type
_entity.pdbx_description
1 polymer ?
#
loop_
_entity_poly.entity_id
_entity_poly.type
_entity_poly.pdbx_seq_one_letter_code
_entity_poly.pdbx_strand_id
1 'polypeptide(L)'
;MGDELQLFTNRYQRFRPEQGAPVRTTVGAPRFPLPYDLAGYARLLAPTYGMLKMAEGPYRHIYLERLEAAGVDLISEQLAEIADYAGSDQLVLLCFCDLSVPPPDNWCHRRMFAAWWEEQTGREVRELAERREPPAPTLFD
;
A
#
# COMPACT_ATOMS: atom_id res chain seq x y z
N MET A 1 -4.23 -26.06 3.35
CA MET A 1 -4.51 -24.75 3.96
C MET A 1 -3.86 -23.77 3.01
N GLY A 2 -4.64 -23.13 2.14
CA GLY A 2 -4.11 -21.99 1.38
C GLY A 2 -3.83 -20.88 2.38
N ASP A 3 -2.67 -20.25 2.28
CA ASP A 3 -2.34 -19.16 3.20
C ASP A 3 -3.33 -18.01 3.00
N GLU A 4 -3.76 -17.41 4.10
CA GLU A 4 -4.68 -16.28 4.07
C GLU A 4 -3.97 -15.04 3.52
N LEU A 5 -4.63 -14.32 2.60
CA LEU A 5 -4.08 -13.11 1.98
C LEU A 5 -3.67 -12.08 3.04
N GLN A 6 -2.39 -11.72 3.07
CA GLN A 6 -1.81 -10.72 3.94
C GLN A 6 -1.54 -9.42 3.18
N LEU A 7 -2.02 -8.32 3.73
CA LEU A 7 -1.85 -6.99 3.15
C LEU A 7 -0.88 -6.16 3.99
N PHE A 8 0.05 -5.51 3.28
CA PHE A 8 1.01 -4.59 3.85
C PHE A 8 1.03 -3.30 3.04
N THR A 9 1.54 -2.22 3.62
CA THR A 9 1.78 -0.96 2.90
C THR A 9 3.25 -0.56 2.92
N ASN A 10 3.72 0.08 1.85
CA ASN A 10 5.06 0.67 1.80
C ASN A 10 5.08 1.83 0.77
N ARG A 11 6.18 2.58 0.70
CA ARG A 11 6.46 3.48 -0.41
C ARG A 11 7.32 2.81 -1.47
N TYR A 12 7.14 3.21 -2.73
CA TYR A 12 7.88 2.64 -3.86
C TYR A 12 9.39 2.55 -3.63
N GLN A 13 10.02 3.61 -3.14
CA GLN A 13 11.48 3.66 -2.99
C GLN A 13 12.01 2.75 -1.86
N ARG A 14 11.16 2.38 -0.90
CA ARG A 14 11.56 1.57 0.27
C ARG A 14 11.19 0.09 0.14
N PHE A 15 10.30 -0.25 -0.80
CA PHE A 15 9.95 -1.64 -1.04
C PHE A 15 11.16 -2.47 -1.45
N ARG A 16 11.18 -3.72 -1.00
CA ARG A 16 12.15 -4.76 -1.36
C ARG A 16 11.40 -6.04 -1.77
N PRO A 17 11.78 -6.73 -2.87
CA PRO A 17 11.05 -7.89 -3.38
C PRO A 17 10.78 -8.99 -2.34
N GLU A 18 11.65 -9.15 -1.35
CA GLU A 18 11.52 -10.15 -0.29
C GLU A 18 10.37 -9.84 0.69
N GLN A 19 9.77 -8.65 0.59
CA GLN A 19 8.63 -8.22 1.41
C GLN A 19 7.28 -8.69 0.87
N GLY A 20 7.23 -9.33 -0.30
CA GLY A 20 5.99 -9.79 -0.94
C GLY A 20 5.78 -9.19 -2.33
N ALA A 21 4.62 -9.40 -2.92
CA ALA A 21 4.28 -8.92 -4.26
C ALA A 21 3.93 -7.41 -4.25
N PRO A 22 4.66 -6.56 -5.00
CA PRO A 22 4.43 -5.12 -5.00
C PRO A 22 3.23 -4.73 -5.86
N VAL A 23 2.24 -4.06 -5.25
CA VAL A 23 0.99 -3.67 -5.91
C VAL A 23 0.90 -2.16 -6.01
N ARG A 24 0.63 -1.65 -7.22
CA ARG A 24 0.33 -0.23 -7.40
C ARG A 24 -1.04 0.10 -6.83
N THR A 25 -1.10 1.17 -6.03
CA THR A 25 -2.36 1.78 -5.57
C THR A 25 -2.46 3.26 -5.93
N THR A 26 -1.73 3.72 -6.94
CA THR A 26 -1.65 5.12 -7.35
C THR A 26 -2.27 5.37 -8.71
N VAL A 27 -2.86 6.56 -8.89
CA VAL A 27 -3.49 6.99 -10.16
C VAL A 27 -2.50 7.11 -11.33
N GLY A 28 -1.21 7.28 -11.04
CA GLY A 28 -0.12 7.26 -12.01
C GLY A 28 0.93 6.20 -11.68
N ALA A 29 1.62 5.68 -12.70
CA ALA A 29 2.77 4.81 -12.52
C ALA A 29 4.02 5.61 -12.11
N PRO A 30 4.95 5.01 -11.33
CA PRO A 30 6.28 5.57 -11.11
C PRO A 30 6.98 5.87 -12.45
N ARG A 31 7.56 7.07 -12.55
CA ARG A 31 8.33 7.51 -13.74
C ARG A 31 9.84 7.38 -13.56
N PHE A 32 10.27 7.05 -12.34
CA PHE A 32 11.65 6.69 -12.05
C PHE A 32 11.82 5.18 -12.19
N PRO A 33 13.03 4.69 -12.52
CA PRO A 33 13.28 3.26 -12.63
C PRO A 33 13.06 2.58 -11.26
N LEU A 34 12.34 1.47 -11.28
CA LEU A 34 12.21 0.57 -10.13
C LEU A 34 13.15 -0.61 -10.34
N PRO A 35 13.86 -1.08 -9.29
CA PRO A 35 14.69 -2.28 -9.39
C PRO A 35 13.87 -3.58 -9.32
N TYR A 36 12.55 -3.49 -9.47
CA TYR A 36 11.59 -4.59 -9.37
C TYR A 36 10.38 -4.30 -10.27
N ASP A 37 9.69 -5.37 -10.66
CA ASP A 37 8.43 -5.29 -11.41
C ASP A 37 7.23 -5.21 -10.47
N LEU A 38 6.17 -4.53 -10.91
CA LEU A 38 4.90 -4.49 -10.19
C LEU A 38 4.09 -5.74 -10.49
N ALA A 39 3.60 -6.40 -9.44
CA ALA A 39 2.78 -7.59 -9.55
C ALA A 39 1.35 -7.29 -10.07
N GLY A 40 0.86 -6.07 -9.85
CA GLY A 40 -0.47 -5.70 -10.30
C GLY A 40 -0.85 -4.24 -10.02
N TYR A 41 -2.07 -3.89 -10.41
CA TYR A 41 -2.66 -2.58 -10.18
C TYR A 41 -4.03 -2.69 -9.51
N ALA A 42 -4.08 -2.39 -8.22
CA ALA A 42 -5.32 -2.30 -7.46
C ALA A 42 -6.02 -0.96 -7.75
N ARG A 43 -6.77 -0.93 -8.85
CA ARG A 43 -7.50 0.26 -9.35
C ARG A 43 -8.51 0.82 -8.35
N LEU A 44 -9.16 -0.04 -7.58
CA LEU A 44 -10.20 0.38 -6.62
C LEU A 44 -9.59 1.17 -5.45
N LEU A 45 -8.34 0.87 -5.11
CA LEU A 45 -7.57 1.57 -4.07
C LEU A 45 -6.90 2.85 -4.59
N ALA A 46 -6.94 3.09 -5.91
CA ALA A 46 -6.29 4.26 -6.47
C ALA A 46 -7.13 5.52 -6.23
N PRO A 47 -6.53 6.61 -5.71
CA PRO A 47 -7.20 7.91 -5.72
C PRO A 47 -7.41 8.38 -7.17
N THR A 48 -8.21 9.43 -7.35
CA THR A 48 -8.36 10.06 -8.67
C THR A 48 -7.34 11.18 -8.88
N TYR A 49 -7.14 11.60 -10.13
CA TYR A 49 -6.29 12.74 -10.44
C TYR A 49 -6.78 14.04 -9.78
N GLY A 50 -8.10 14.23 -9.66
CA GLY A 50 -8.69 15.39 -9.00
C GLY A 50 -8.34 15.48 -7.52
N MET A 51 -8.10 14.34 -6.86
CA MET A 51 -7.77 14.28 -5.44
C MET A 51 -6.33 14.69 -5.12
N LEU A 52 -5.40 14.65 -6.09
CA LEU A 52 -3.97 14.89 -5.83
C LEU A 52 -3.65 16.30 -5.31
N LYS A 53 -4.56 17.27 -5.48
CA LYS A 53 -4.39 18.67 -5.05
C LYS A 53 -5.25 19.04 -3.84
N MET A 54 -5.96 18.07 -3.25
CA MET A 54 -6.86 18.32 -2.12
C MET A 54 -6.09 18.32 -0.80
N ALA A 55 -6.59 19.08 0.17
CA ALA A 55 -6.18 18.96 1.56
C ALA A 55 -6.68 17.63 2.17
N GLU A 56 -6.06 17.18 3.26
CA GLU A 56 -6.33 15.87 3.87
C GLU A 56 -7.82 15.64 4.17
N GLY A 57 -8.51 16.60 4.79
CA GLY A 57 -9.91 16.43 5.21
C GLY A 57 -10.85 16.08 4.04
N PRO A 58 -10.97 16.96 3.02
CA PRO A 58 -11.75 16.66 1.81
C PRO A 58 -11.26 15.41 1.07
N TYR A 59 -9.94 15.19 1.01
CA TYR A 59 -9.37 14.00 0.39
C TYR A 59 -9.88 12.72 1.08
N ARG A 60 -9.76 12.67 2.40
CA ARG A 60 -10.15 11.53 3.23
C ARG A 60 -11.62 11.20 3.03
N HIS A 61 -12.48 12.20 3.10
CA HIS A 61 -13.92 12.01 2.91
C HIS A 61 -14.24 11.35 1.57
N ILE A 62 -13.75 11.92 0.47
CA ILE A 62 -13.99 11.40 -0.89
C ILE A 62 -13.32 10.03 -1.08
N TYR A 63 -12.14 9.81 -0.52
CA TYR A 63 -11.43 8.54 -0.63
C TYR A 63 -12.20 7.41 0.05
N LEU A 64 -12.67 7.63 1.28
CA LEU A 64 -13.45 6.63 2.03
C LEU A 64 -14.79 6.36 1.36
N GLU A 65 -15.51 7.38 0.88
CA GLU A 65 -16.76 7.19 0.13
C GLU A 65 -16.57 6.28 -1.09
N ARG A 66 -15.43 6.40 -1.79
CA ARG A 66 -15.09 5.51 -2.91
C ARG A 66 -14.82 4.07 -2.49
N LEU A 67 -14.18 3.86 -1.34
CA LEU A 67 -13.96 2.52 -0.79
C LEU A 67 -15.29 1.88 -0.39
N GLU A 68 -16.16 2.63 0.30
CA GLU A 68 -17.51 2.19 0.66
C GLU A 68 -18.35 1.85 -0.57
N ALA A 69 -18.31 2.69 -1.61
CA ALA A 69 -19.04 2.45 -2.85
C ALA A 69 -18.54 1.21 -3.61
N ALA A 70 -17.26 0.86 -3.50
CA ALA A 70 -16.71 -0.37 -4.06
C ALA A 70 -17.05 -1.59 -3.18
N GLY A 71 -17.02 -1.42 -1.86
CA GLY A 71 -17.28 -2.48 -0.89
C GLY A 71 -16.12 -3.46 -0.72
N VAL A 72 -16.17 -4.20 0.39
CA VAL A 72 -15.14 -5.19 0.77
C VAL A 72 -15.03 -6.30 -0.27
N ASP A 73 -16.15 -6.77 -0.82
CA ASP A 73 -16.16 -7.94 -1.72
C ASP A 73 -15.38 -7.68 -3.01
N LEU A 74 -15.66 -6.57 -3.71
CA LEU A 74 -14.96 -6.23 -4.96
C LEU A 74 -13.49 -5.91 -4.73
N ILE A 75 -13.17 -5.29 -3.59
CA ILE A 75 -11.78 -5.03 -3.24
C ILE A 75 -11.05 -6.34 -2.93
N SER A 76 -11.69 -7.25 -2.19
CA SER A 76 -11.14 -8.58 -1.88
C SER A 76 -10.88 -9.38 -3.15
N GLU A 77 -11.84 -9.41 -4.08
CA GLU A 77 -11.71 -10.08 -5.37
C GLU A 77 -10.53 -9.54 -6.18
N GLN A 78 -10.44 -8.21 -6.33
CA GLN A 78 -9.32 -7.58 -7.03
C GLN A 78 -7.96 -7.90 -6.39
N LEU A 79 -7.88 -7.93 -5.06
CA LEU A 79 -6.63 -8.25 -4.38
C LEU A 79 -6.29 -9.74 -4.52
N ALA A 80 -7.28 -10.64 -4.44
CA ALA A 80 -7.08 -12.06 -4.67
C ALA A 80 -6.59 -12.36 -6.09
N GLU A 81 -7.18 -11.73 -7.12
CA GLU A 81 -6.72 -11.87 -8.51
C GLU A 81 -5.25 -11.45 -8.69
N ILE A 82 -4.83 -10.36 -8.02
CA ILE A 82 -3.43 -9.89 -8.06
C ILE A 82 -2.52 -10.88 -7.33
N ALA A 83 -2.95 -11.41 -6.19
CA ALA A 83 -2.21 -12.42 -5.42
C ALA A 83 -2.00 -13.71 -6.23
N ASP A 84 -3.07 -14.21 -6.86
CA ASP A 84 -3.04 -15.39 -7.71
C ASP A 84 -2.09 -15.20 -8.91
N TYR A 85 -2.17 -14.05 -9.59
CA TYR A 85 -1.27 -13.73 -10.69
C TYR A 85 0.18 -13.62 -10.24
N ALA A 86 0.43 -13.10 -9.04
CA ALA A 86 1.75 -12.98 -8.46
C ALA A 86 2.31 -14.31 -7.92
N GLY A 87 1.44 -15.30 -7.70
CA GLY A 87 1.78 -16.52 -6.96
C GLY A 87 2.20 -16.22 -5.51
N SER A 88 1.59 -15.21 -4.89
CA SER A 88 1.96 -14.75 -3.55
C SER A 88 0.76 -14.27 -2.75
N ASP A 89 0.57 -14.87 -1.57
CA ASP A 89 -0.45 -14.47 -0.60
C ASP A 89 -0.03 -13.24 0.23
N GLN A 90 1.10 -12.61 -0.10
CA GLN A 90 1.59 -11.40 0.57
C GLN A 90 1.65 -10.24 -0.42
N LEU A 91 0.72 -9.29 -0.31
CA LEU A 91 0.69 -8.11 -1.16
C LEU A 91 1.20 -6.88 -0.40
N VAL A 92 2.06 -6.10 -1.05
CA VAL A 92 2.56 -4.82 -0.53
C VAL A 92 2.00 -3.68 -1.37
N LEU A 93 1.07 -2.93 -0.80
CA LEU A 93 0.37 -1.81 -1.40
C LEU A 93 1.28 -0.56 -1.41
N LEU A 94 1.69 -0.15 -2.61
CA LEU A 94 2.69 0.89 -2.80
C LEU A 94 2.08 2.27 -3.12
N CYS A 95 2.68 3.30 -2.53
CA CYS A 95 2.42 4.72 -2.85
C CYS A 95 3.73 5.53 -2.91
N PHE A 96 3.65 6.79 -3.34
CA PHE A 96 4.79 7.71 -3.42
C PHE A 96 5.11 8.41 -2.09
N CYS A 97 4.09 8.69 -1.26
CA CYS A 97 4.23 9.55 -0.09
C CYS A 97 5.23 9.00 0.92
N ASP A 98 6.12 9.87 1.41
CA ASP A 98 6.93 9.58 2.59
C ASP A 98 6.15 9.94 3.85
N LEU A 99 5.98 8.98 4.74
CA LEU A 99 5.22 9.12 5.98
C LEU A 99 6.11 9.42 7.20
N SER A 100 7.43 9.52 7.01
CA SER A 100 8.35 10.02 8.05
C SER A 100 8.42 11.55 8.15
N VAL A 101 7.77 12.27 7.23
CA VAL A 101 7.64 13.73 7.34
C VAL A 101 6.78 14.11 8.55
N PRO A 102 7.00 15.27 9.19
CA PRO A 102 6.18 15.71 10.31
C PRO A 102 4.77 16.13 9.85
N PRO A 103 3.79 16.17 10.77
CA PRO A 103 2.50 16.81 10.52
C PRO A 103 2.66 18.27 10.07
N PRO A 104 1.77 18.80 9.21
CA PRO A 104 0.51 18.21 8.78
C PRO A 104 0.61 17.32 7.52
N ASP A 105 1.80 17.07 6.98
CA ASP A 105 1.97 16.37 5.69
C ASP A 105 2.11 14.84 5.83
N ASN A 106 2.02 14.32 7.05
CA ASN A 106 2.29 12.92 7.40
C ASN A 106 1.10 11.97 7.17
N TRP A 107 0.39 12.14 6.05
CA TRP A 107 -0.78 11.35 5.69
C TRP A 107 -0.69 10.80 4.26
N CYS A 108 -1.45 9.73 3.98
CA CYS A 108 -1.49 9.10 2.67
C CYS A 108 -2.74 8.21 2.56
N HIS A 109 -3.26 8.03 1.35
CA HIS A 109 -4.40 7.14 1.08
C HIS A 109 -4.15 5.70 1.52
N ARG A 110 -2.90 5.22 1.49
CA ARG A 110 -2.58 3.85 1.93
C ARG A 110 -2.85 3.64 3.43
N ARG A 111 -2.63 4.66 4.28
CA ARG A 111 -3.01 4.61 5.71
C ARG A 111 -4.52 4.69 5.90
N MET A 112 -5.20 5.50 5.09
CA MET A 112 -6.66 5.59 5.12
C MET A 112 -7.31 4.25 4.72
N PHE A 113 -6.78 3.60 3.68
CA PHE A 113 -7.19 2.25 3.29
C PHE A 113 -6.91 1.23 4.38
N ALA A 114 -5.72 1.24 4.98
CA ALA A 114 -5.36 0.31 6.05
C ALA A 114 -6.35 0.37 7.22
N ALA A 115 -6.65 1.58 7.70
CA ALA A 115 -7.61 1.78 8.79
C ALA A 115 -9.03 1.36 8.40
N TRP A 116 -9.48 1.72 7.19
CA TRP A 116 -10.78 1.31 6.67
C TRP A 116 -10.88 -0.21 6.54
N TRP A 117 -9.87 -0.87 5.98
CA TRP A 117 -9.86 -2.32 5.81
C TRP A 117 -9.94 -3.06 7.14
N GLU A 118 -9.19 -2.61 8.14
CA GLU A 118 -9.24 -3.16 9.48
C GLU A 118 -10.61 -2.98 10.13
N GLU A 119 -11.23 -1.80 9.99
CA GLU A 119 -12.59 -1.54 10.48
C GLU A 119 -13.63 -2.48 9.83
N GLN A 120 -13.52 -2.71 8.52
CA GLN A 120 -14.48 -3.52 7.77
C GLN A 120 -14.28 -5.03 7.93
N THR A 121 -13.03 -5.49 8.10
CA THR A 121 -12.68 -6.92 8.02
C THR A 121 -12.09 -7.50 9.30
N GLY A 122 -11.68 -6.64 10.25
CA GLY A 122 -10.91 -7.03 11.42
C GLY A 122 -9.45 -7.42 11.11
N ARG A 123 -8.99 -7.30 9.86
CA ARG A 123 -7.63 -7.64 9.44
C ARG A 123 -6.76 -6.40 9.38
N GLU A 124 -5.69 -6.40 10.17
CA GLU A 124 -4.72 -5.30 10.20
C GLU A 124 -3.90 -5.23 8.90
N VAL A 125 -3.68 -4.02 8.38
CA VAL A 125 -2.77 -3.75 7.25
C VAL A 125 -1.59 -2.93 7.76
N ARG A 126 -0.44 -3.58 7.94
CA ARG A 126 0.75 -2.94 8.54
C ARG A 126 1.59 -2.19 7.51
N GLU A 127 2.06 -0.99 7.87
CA GLU A 127 3.15 -0.34 7.13
C GLU A 127 4.46 -1.06 7.45
N LEU A 128 5.12 -1.56 6.42
CA LEU A 128 6.43 -2.17 6.56
C LEU A 128 7.46 -1.09 6.89
N ALA A 129 8.02 -1.17 8.10
CA ALA A 129 9.20 -0.40 8.44
C ALA A 129 10.36 -0.79 7.50
N GLU A 130 11.30 0.13 7.28
CA GLU A 130 12.64 -0.31 6.88
C GLU A 130 13.08 -1.35 7.92
N ARG A 131 13.50 -2.55 7.49
CA ARG A 131 14.43 -3.29 8.34
C ARG A 131 15.56 -2.30 8.60
N ARG A 132 15.71 -1.85 9.84
CA ARG A 132 17.04 -1.42 10.30
C ARG A 132 17.89 -2.66 10.15
N GLU A 133 18.64 -2.74 9.06
CA GLU A 133 19.79 -3.61 9.01
C GLU A 133 20.59 -3.25 10.28
N PRO A 134 20.95 -4.24 11.13
CA PRO A 134 21.93 -3.97 12.17
C PRO A 134 23.12 -3.30 11.48
N PRO A 135 23.74 -2.26 12.06
CA PRO A 135 24.98 -1.76 11.49
C PRO A 135 25.89 -2.96 11.24
N ALA A 136 26.52 -3.01 10.06
CA ALA A 136 27.50 -4.04 9.77
C ALA A 136 28.43 -4.17 10.98
N PRO A 137 28.75 -5.39 11.45
CA PRO A 137 29.69 -5.56 12.56
C PRO A 137 30.93 -4.76 12.21
N THR A 138 31.30 -3.85 13.10
CA THR A 138 32.50 -3.07 12.87
C THR A 138 33.69 -4.00 13.07
N LEU A 139 34.85 -3.68 12.52
CA LEU A 139 36.08 -4.48 12.71
C LEU A 139 36.50 -4.64 14.20
N PHE A 140 35.75 -4.03 15.12
CA PHE A 140 35.98 -4.00 16.55
C PHE A 140 34.95 -4.82 17.36
N ASP A 141 34.08 -5.59 16.69
CA ASP A 141 33.16 -6.56 17.32
C ASP A 141 33.72 -8.00 17.22
#